data_AF-A0A843HRY0-F1
#
_entry.id   AF-A0A843HRY0-F1
#
_cell.length_a   1.000
_cell.length_b   1.000
_cell.length_c   1.000
_cell.angle_alpha   90.00
_cell.angle_beta   90.00
_cell.angle_gamma   90.00
#
_symmetry.space_group_name_H-M   'P 1'
#
loop_
_entity.id
_entity.type
_entity.pdbx_description
1 polymer ?
#
loop_
_entity_poly.entity_id
_entity_poly.type
_entity_poly.pdbx_seq_one_letter_code
_entity_poly.pdbx_strand_id
1 'polypeptide(L)' 'MYKRILLPTDGSKHSLREVERAKHVLAEDGEILVLSVAIKIRKT' A
#
# COMPACT_ATOMS: atom_id res chain seq x y z
N MET A 1 -10.93 -6.19 12.24
CA MET A 1 -9.82 -6.36 11.29
C MET A 1 -10.34 -6.23 9.87
N TYR A 2 -9.55 -5.68 8.95
CA TYR A 2 -9.94 -5.44 7.55
C TYR A 2 -9.55 -6.62 6.65
N LYS A 3 -10.44 -7.04 5.75
CA LYS A 3 -10.17 -8.10 4.75
C LYS A 3 -9.37 -7.59 3.54
N ARG A 4 -9.49 -6.30 3.23
CA ARG A 4 -8.79 -5.65 2.11
C ARG A 4 -8.30 -4.28 2.54
N ILE A 5 -7.04 -3.98 2.24
CA ILE A 5 -6.44 -2.66 2.44
C ILE A 5 -5.80 -2.21 1.13
N LEU A 6 -6.19 -1.04 0.63
CA LEU A 6 -5.48 -0.37 -0.46
C LEU A 6 -4.44 0.57 0.14
N LEU A 7 -3.16 0.32 -0.15
CA LEU A 7 -2.05 1.10 0.40
C LEU A 7 -1.30 1.84 -0.72
N PRO A 8 -1.52 3.15 -0.88
CA PRO A 8 -0.72 3.95 -1.79
C PRO A 8 0.72 4.09 -1.26
N THR A 9 1.70 4.01 -2.16
CA THR A 9 3.11 4.22 -1.84
C THR A 9 3.77 5.17 -2.84
N ASP A 10 4.63 6.04 -2.33
CA ASP A 10 5.53 6.90 -3.09
C ASP A 10 6.97 6.33 -3.14
N GLY A 11 7.17 5.12 -2.59
CA GLY A 11 8.50 4.48 -2.46
C GLY A 11 9.39 5.07 -1.35
N SER A 12 8.89 6.00 -0.54
CA SER A 12 9.67 6.60 0.54
C SER A 12 9.87 5.65 1.74
N LYS A 13 10.81 5.99 2.63
CA LYS A 13 10.92 5.30 3.92
C LYS A 13 9.68 5.45 4.80
N HIS A 14 8.86 6.48 4.56
CA HIS A 14 7.61 6.69 5.29
C HIS A 14 6.56 5.69 4.83
N SER A 15 6.38 5.50 3.51
CA SER A 15 5.41 4.54 3.00
C SER A 15 5.71 3.10 3.40
N LEU A 16 7.00 2.73 3.54
CA LEU A 16 7.38 1.42 4.06
C LEU A 16 6.91 1.18 5.50
N ARG A 17 6.91 2.22 6.36
CA ARG A 17 6.38 2.10 7.73
C ARG A 17 4.86 1.94 7.76
N GLU A 18 4.16 2.51 6.77
CA GLU A 18 2.71 2.35 6.66
C GLU A 18 2.31 0.93 6.25
N VAL A 19 3.17 0.19 5.53
CA VAL A 19 2.96 -1.25 5.27
C VAL A 19 2.91 -2.03 6.60
N GLU A 20 3.87 -1.77 7.51
CA GLU A 20 3.89 -2.45 8.80
C GLU A 20 2.67 -2.10 9.65
N ARG A 21 2.22 -0.83 9.62
CA ARG A 21 0.98 -0.42 10.30
C ARG A 21 -0.25 -1.11 9.72
N ALA A 22 -0.33 -1.24 8.40
CA ALA A 22 -1.44 -1.92 7.73
C ALA A 22 -1.57 -3.39 8.16
N LYS A 23 -0.44 -4.09 8.37
CA LYS A 23 -0.44 -5.49 8.86
C LYS A 23 -1.11 -5.65 10.23
N HIS A 24 -1.00 -4.67 11.13
CA HIS A 24 -1.59 -4.76 12.47
C HIS A 24 -3.12 -4.73 12.48
N VAL A 25 -3.74 -4.21 11.41
CA VAL A 25 -5.19 -4.08 11.29
C VAL A 25 -5.80 -5.02 10.24
N LEU A 26 -4.95 -5.78 9.54
CA LEU A 26 -5.34 -6.76 8.52
C LEU A 26 -5.86 -8.05 9.16
N ALA A 27 -6.95 -8.60 8.65
CA ALA A 27 -7.42 -9.93 9.04
C ALA A 27 -6.38 -11.02 8.69
N GLU A 28 -6.42 -12.16 9.38
CA GLU A 28 -5.48 -13.28 9.12
C GLU A 28 -5.51 -13.77 7.66
N ASP A 29 -6.68 -13.72 7.02
CA ASP A 29 -6.92 -14.06 5.62
C ASP A 29 -7.12 -12.80 4.73
N GLY A 30 -6.69 -11.64 5.21
CA GLY A 30 -6.80 -10.38 4.50
C GLY A 30 -5.69 -10.16 3.48
N GLU A 31 -5.94 -9.26 2.52
CA GLU A 31 -4.95 -8.85 1.52
C GLU A 31 -4.65 -7.34 1.58
N ILE A 32 -3.40 -6.98 1.29
CA ILE A 32 -2.96 -5.59 1.09
C ILE A 32 -2.59 -5.41 -0.37
N LEU A 33 -3.29 -4.52 -1.07
CA LEU A 33 -2.93 -4.10 -2.41
C LEU A 33 -2.08 -2.84 -2.34
N VAL A 34 -0.79 -2.96 -2.66
CA VAL A 34 0.13 -1.81 -2.69
C VAL A 34 0.09 -1.16 -4.07
N LEU A 35 -0.21 0.13 -4.11
CA LEU A 35 -0.36 0.89 -5.35
C LEU A 35 0.67 2.02 -5.43
N SER A 36 1.52 1.97 -6.45
CA SER A 36 2.43 3.06 -6.77
C SER A 36 1.89 3.83 -7.97
N VAL A 37 1.65 5.13 -7.80
CA VAL A 37 1.20 6.00 -8.90
C VAL A 37 2.43 6.54 -9.62
N ALA A 38 2.59 6.14 -10.90
CA ALA A 38 3.66 6.67 -11.73
C ALA A 38 3.42 8.18 -11.99
N ILE A 39 4.35 9.01 -11.53
CA ILE A 39 4.27 10.48 -11.64
C ILE A 39 4.46 10.95 -13.10
N LYS A 40 4.98 10.10 -13.99
CA LYS A 40 5.27 10.44 -15.39
C LYS A 40 4.61 9.45 -16.36
N ILE A 41 3.35 9.72 -16.70
CA ILE A 41 2.71 9.10 -17.87
C ILE A 41 3.28 9.80 -19.10
N ARG A 42 4.32 9.24 -19.73
CA ARG A 42 4.73 9.70 -21.06
C ARG A 42 3.63 9.29 -22.04
N LYS A 43 2.97 10.26 -22.67
CA LYS A 43 2.18 10.02 -23.89
C LYS A 43 3.17 9.54 -24.97
N THR A 44 3.18 8.25 -25.24
CA THR A 44 3.62 7.71 -26.54
C THR A 44 2.61 8.11 -27.61
#